data_AF-A0A8J4GUI1-F1
#
_entry.id   AF-A0A8J4GUI1-F1
#
_cell.length_a   1.000
_cell.length_b   1.000
_cell.length_c   1.000
_cell.angle_alpha   90.00
_cell.angle_beta   90.00
_cell.angle_gamma   90.00
#
_symmetry.space_group_name_H-M   'P 1'
#
loop_
_entity.id
_entity.type
_entity.pdbx_description
1 polymer ?
#
loop_
_entity_poly.entity_id
_entity_poly.type
_entity_poly.pdbx_seq_one_letter_code
_entity_poly.pdbx_strand_id
1 'polypeptide(L)'
;MRRMHLQCRISRGQQQVVRKGQPPAVQISTEKRQGNKRVTKVTGLEPFLVDLEQVAGECQRRFACSTNLVELPGKGAGHEVILQGSFVDQVADFIMQQYGIPKKYFQIKK
;
A
#
# COMPACT_ATOMS: atom_id res chain seq x y z
N MET A 1 -30.52 15.25 -14.93
CA MET A 1 -29.24 15.14 -15.65
C MET A 1 -28.27 14.29 -14.82
N ARG A 2 -27.82 13.12 -15.30
CA ARG A 2 -26.85 12.29 -14.57
C ARG A 2 -25.49 13.00 -14.63
N ARG A 3 -25.01 13.54 -13.50
CA ARG A 3 -23.64 14.05 -13.41
C ARG A 3 -22.68 12.88 -13.65
N MET A 4 -21.91 12.94 -14.74
CA MET A 4 -20.85 11.99 -14.99
C MET A 4 -19.80 12.17 -13.88
N HIS A 5 -19.69 11.19 -13.01
CA HIS A 5 -18.65 11.19 -11.98
C HIS A 5 -17.38 10.62 -12.60
N LEU A 6 -16.23 11.21 -12.26
CA LEU A 6 -14.93 10.66 -12.63
C LEU A 6 -14.87 9.18 -12.20
N GLN A 7 -14.44 8.30 -13.08
CA GLN A 7 -14.23 6.88 -12.78
C GLN A 7 -12.78 6.53 -13.11
N CYS A 8 -12.14 5.80 -12.22
CA CYS A 8 -10.85 5.19 -12.49
C CYS A 8 -11.05 3.68 -12.73
N ARG A 9 -10.47 3.20 -13.82
CA ARG A 9 -10.39 1.77 -14.11
C ARG A 9 -8.97 1.32 -13.77
N ILE A 10 -8.88 0.37 -12.87
CA ILE A 10 -7.62 -0.28 -12.50
C ILE A 10 -7.67 -1.70 -13.04
N SER A 11 -6.68 -2.06 -13.84
CA SER A 11 -6.57 -3.39 -14.44
C SER A 11 -5.21 -4.01 -14.10
N ARG A 12 -5.23 -5.26 -13.63
CA ARG A 12 -4.05 -6.04 -13.32
C ARG A 12 -4.24 -7.47 -13.81
N GLY A 13 -3.56 -7.83 -14.90
CA GLY A 13 -3.77 -9.12 -15.57
C GLY A 13 -5.23 -9.29 -16.01
N GLN A 14 -5.89 -10.34 -15.53
CA GLN A 14 -7.31 -10.62 -15.83
C GLN A 14 -8.28 -9.86 -14.90
N GLN A 15 -7.79 -9.30 -13.80
CA GLN A 15 -8.64 -8.56 -12.85
C GLN A 15 -8.82 -7.11 -13.28
N GLN A 16 -10.04 -6.63 -13.22
CA GLN A 16 -10.39 -5.25 -13.50
C GLN A 16 -11.41 -4.75 -12.48
N VAL A 17 -11.17 -3.57 -11.94
CA VAL A 17 -12.12 -2.88 -11.07
C VAL A 17 -12.33 -1.46 -11.56
N VAL A 18 -13.60 -1.09 -11.68
CA VAL A 18 -14.00 0.29 -11.93
C VAL A 18 -14.39 0.88 -10.58
N ARG A 19 -13.63 1.90 -10.15
CA ARG A 19 -13.91 2.65 -8.93
C ARG A 19 -14.36 4.06 -9.32
N LYS A 20 -15.26 4.61 -8.51
CA LYS A 20 -15.68 6.02 -8.66
C LYS A 20 -14.62 6.90 -8.00
N GLY A 21 -14.31 8.03 -8.62
CA GLY A 21 -13.31 8.99 -8.14
C GLY A 21 -11.90 8.74 -8.70
N GLN A 22 -10.92 9.38 -8.07
CA GLN A 22 -9.50 9.18 -8.39
C GLN A 22 -8.98 7.89 -7.73
N PRO A 23 -7.94 7.25 -8.31
CA PRO A 23 -7.26 6.16 -7.63
C PRO A 23 -6.76 6.62 -6.27
N PRO A 24 -6.98 5.84 -5.19
CA PRO A 24 -6.41 6.16 -3.89
C PRO A 24 -4.89 6.09 -3.96
N ALA A 25 -4.23 6.89 -3.13
CA ALA A 25 -2.79 6.92 -3.05
C ALA A 25 -2.28 5.78 -2.15
N VAL A 26 -1.15 5.17 -2.53
CA VAL A 26 -0.38 4.26 -1.68
C VAL A 26 0.33 5.10 -0.64
N GLN A 27 -0.01 4.95 0.63
CA GLN A 27 0.66 5.70 1.70
C GLN A 27 1.72 4.82 2.33
N ILE A 28 2.94 5.36 2.44
CA ILE A 28 4.06 4.70 3.11
C ILE A 28 4.55 5.65 4.19
N SER A 29 4.45 5.26 5.45
CA SER A 29 4.92 6.08 6.57
C SER A 29 5.95 5.35 7.44
N THR A 30 6.81 6.09 8.12
CA THR A 30 7.57 5.55 9.26
C THR A 30 7.06 6.13 10.57
N GLU A 31 6.77 5.26 11.54
CA GLU A 31 6.41 5.66 12.89
C GLU A 31 7.38 5.08 13.92
N LYS A 32 7.57 5.78 15.05
CA LYS A 32 8.30 5.25 16.20
C LYS A 32 7.33 4.44 17.06
N ARG A 33 7.63 3.15 17.29
CA ARG A 33 6.77 2.26 18.08
C ARG A 33 7.14 2.28 19.57
N GLN A 34 8.43 2.17 19.88
CA GLN A 34 8.93 2.16 21.26
C GLN A 34 10.43 2.48 21.28
N GLY A 35 10.82 3.54 22.00
CA GLY A 35 12.20 4.02 22.02
C GLY A 35 12.71 4.37 20.62
N ASN A 36 13.87 3.84 20.23
CA ASN A 36 14.46 4.04 18.90
C ASN A 36 13.93 3.07 17.83
N LYS A 37 12.98 2.18 18.17
CA LYS A 37 12.40 1.25 17.20
C LYS A 37 11.45 1.98 16.26
N ARG A 38 11.76 1.93 14.97
CA ARG A 38 10.92 2.45 13.88
C ARG A 38 10.16 1.30 13.22
N VAL A 39 8.96 1.58 12.76
CA VAL A 39 8.14 0.67 11.95
C VAL A 39 7.72 1.39 10.69
N THR A 40 7.70 0.68 9.57
CA THR A 40 7.22 1.18 8.29
C THR A 40 5.81 0.68 8.08
N LYS A 41 4.87 1.56 7.78
CA LYS A 41 3.48 1.22 7.52
C LYS A 41 3.14 1.49 6.07
N VAL A 42 2.39 0.59 5.46
CA VAL A 42 2.01 0.64 4.05
C VAL A 42 0.51 0.42 3.93
N THR A 43 -0.18 1.35 3.28
CA THR A 43 -1.63 1.31 3.09
C THR A 43 -2.00 1.70 1.66
N GLY A 44 -3.24 1.39 1.26
CA GLY A 44 -3.77 1.81 -0.04
C GLY A 44 -3.31 0.95 -1.23
N LEU A 45 -2.85 -0.28 -0.98
CA LEU A 45 -2.48 -1.24 -2.03
C LEU A 45 -3.66 -2.08 -2.55
N GLU A 46 -4.65 -2.39 -1.72
CA GLU A 46 -5.83 -3.20 -2.13
C GLU A 46 -6.57 -2.65 -3.36
N PRO A 47 -6.76 -1.32 -3.51
CA PRO A 47 -7.41 -0.76 -4.68
C PRO A 47 -6.64 -1.01 -5.99
N PHE A 48 -5.32 -1.27 -5.90
CA PHE A 48 -4.46 -1.64 -7.03
C PHE A 48 -4.50 -3.13 -7.37
N LEU A 49 -5.46 -3.88 -6.80
CA LEU A 49 -5.60 -5.34 -6.97
C LEU A 49 -4.34 -6.07 -6.53
N VAL A 50 -3.73 -5.59 -5.45
CA VAL A 50 -2.55 -6.18 -4.83
C VAL A 50 -2.97 -6.94 -3.59
N ASP A 51 -2.51 -8.18 -3.47
CA ASP A 51 -2.70 -9.00 -2.29
C ASP A 51 -1.71 -8.60 -1.19
N LEU A 52 -2.24 -8.10 -0.08
CA LEU A 52 -1.43 -7.63 1.03
C LEU A 52 -0.74 -8.75 1.81
N GLU A 53 -1.28 -9.96 1.82
CA GLU A 53 -0.62 -11.11 2.45
C GLU A 53 0.62 -11.51 1.66
N GLN A 54 0.52 -11.49 0.32
CA GLN A 54 1.67 -11.72 -0.55
C GLN A 54 2.74 -10.64 -0.36
N VAL A 55 2.33 -9.36 -0.34
CA VAL A 55 3.24 -8.24 -0.06
C VAL A 55 3.93 -8.41 1.29
N ALA A 56 3.20 -8.78 2.34
CA ALA A 56 3.78 -9.02 3.66
C ALA A 56 4.82 -10.14 3.62
N GLY A 57 4.50 -11.29 3.01
CA GLY A 57 5.42 -12.42 2.88
C GLY A 57 6.65 -12.14 2.02
N GLU A 58 6.51 -11.35 0.95
CA GLU A 58 7.63 -10.90 0.12
C GLU A 58 8.52 -9.90 0.86
N CYS A 59 7.93 -8.92 1.54
CA CYS A 59 8.64 -7.98 2.38
C CYS A 59 9.41 -8.68 3.50
N GLN A 60 8.80 -9.66 4.17
CA GLN A 60 9.46 -10.43 5.22
C GLN A 60 10.69 -11.17 4.71
N ARG A 61 10.61 -11.81 3.54
CA ARG A 61 11.75 -12.51 2.91
C ARG A 61 12.83 -11.55 2.43
N ARG A 62 12.43 -10.42 1.83
CA ARG A 62 13.35 -9.47 1.20
C ARG A 62 14.09 -8.59 2.20
N PHE A 63 13.41 -8.17 3.27
CA PHE A 63 13.96 -7.28 4.29
C PHE A 63 14.37 -8.01 5.57
N ALA A 64 14.21 -9.34 5.61
CA ALA A 64 14.47 -10.18 6.80
C ALA A 64 13.81 -9.61 8.07
N CYS A 65 12.61 -9.03 7.94
CA CYS A 65 11.92 -8.33 9.00
C CYS A 65 10.56 -8.97 9.30
N SER A 66 10.09 -8.84 10.54
CA SER A 66 8.72 -9.22 10.87
C SER A 66 7.73 -8.24 10.26
N THR A 67 6.74 -8.77 9.54
CA THR A 67 5.64 -8.02 8.95
C THR A 67 4.32 -8.43 9.58
N ASN A 68 3.45 -7.48 9.87
CA ASN A 68 2.10 -7.73 10.38
C ASN A 68 1.07 -7.07 9.46
N LEU A 69 -0.02 -7.77 9.21
CA LEU A 69 -1.20 -7.21 8.56
C LEU A 69 -2.17 -6.74 9.65
N VAL A 70 -2.63 -5.50 9.55
CA VAL A 70 -3.56 -4.88 10.50
C VAL A 70 -4.73 -4.29 9.73
N GLU A 71 -5.95 -4.59 10.14
CA GLU A 71 -7.14 -3.96 9.58
C GLU A 71 -7.25 -2.52 10.07
N LEU A 72 -7.45 -1.56 9.16
CA LEU A 72 -7.56 -0.16 9.52
C LEU A 72 -8.97 0.17 10.03
N PRO A 73 -9.09 0.98 11.11
CA PRO A 73 -10.40 1.37 11.63
C PRO A 73 -11.10 2.34 10.66
N GLY A 74 -12.21 1.90 10.07
CA GLY A 74 -13.09 2.74 9.24
C GLY A 74 -13.79 1.94 8.15
N LYS A 75 -15.01 2.37 7.77
CA LYS A 75 -15.76 1.73 6.67
C LYS A 75 -14.98 1.89 5.36
N GLY A 76 -14.39 0.78 4.88
CA GLY A 76 -13.59 0.76 3.66
C GLY A 76 -12.18 1.32 3.82
N ALA A 77 -11.67 1.39 5.05
CA ALA A 77 -10.29 1.85 5.32
C ALA A 77 -9.24 0.84 4.82
N GLY A 78 -9.61 -0.43 4.69
CA GLY A 78 -8.74 -1.47 4.13
C GLY A 78 -7.78 -2.05 5.16
N HIS A 79 -6.70 -2.66 4.70
CA HIS A 79 -5.65 -3.19 5.56
C HIS A 79 -4.33 -2.42 5.41
N GLU A 80 -3.52 -2.50 6.46
CA GLU A 80 -2.21 -1.91 6.61
C GLU A 80 -1.17 -3.01 6.82
N VAL A 81 -0.08 -2.94 6.05
CA VAL A 81 1.10 -3.79 6.27
C VAL A 81 2.10 -3.01 7.11
N ILE A 82 2.45 -3.55 8.27
CA ILE A 82 3.41 -2.98 9.21
C ILE A 82 4.68 -3.82 9.16
N LEU A 83 5.81 -3.21 8.82
CA LEU A 83 7.13 -3.81 8.81
C LEU A 83 7.95 -3.30 9.99
N GLN A 84 8.67 -4.20 10.67
CA GLN A 84 9.62 -3.81 11.72
C GLN A 84 10.91 -3.25 11.12
N GLY A 85 11.15 -1.95 11.26
CA GLY A 85 12.29 -1.25 10.69
C GLY A 85 11.89 0.00 9.90
N SER A 86 12.88 0.71 9.37
CA SER A 86 12.67 1.87 8.49
C SER A 86 13.11 1.49 7.08
N PHE A 87 12.15 1.12 6.25
CA PHE A 87 12.36 0.62 4.89
C PHE A 87 11.54 1.40 3.86
N VAL A 88 11.20 2.66 4.14
CA VAL A 88 10.30 3.47 3.30
C VAL A 88 10.71 3.49 1.83
N ASP A 89 11.95 3.86 1.55
CA ASP A 89 12.44 3.98 0.18
C ASP A 89 12.50 2.60 -0.49
N GLN A 90 12.98 1.58 0.24
CA GLN A 90 13.12 0.22 -0.29
C GLN A 90 11.78 -0.45 -0.57
N VAL A 91 10.78 -0.22 0.29
CA VAL A 91 9.41 -0.70 0.12
C VAL A 91 8.74 0.03 -1.04
N ALA A 92 8.93 1.34 -1.18
CA ALA A 92 8.43 2.10 -2.31
C ALA A 92 9.00 1.55 -3.63
N ASP A 93 10.32 1.37 -3.71
CA ASP A 93 10.99 0.82 -4.89
C ASP A 93 10.52 -0.61 -5.20
N PHE A 94 10.40 -1.45 -4.17
CA PHE A 94 9.87 -2.80 -4.30
C PHE A 94 8.46 -2.81 -4.89
N ILE A 95 7.55 -1.98 -4.35
CA ILE A 95 6.17 -1.93 -4.84
C ILE A 95 6.13 -1.37 -6.26
N MET A 96 6.94 -0.36 -6.58
CA MET A 96 7.04 0.18 -7.93
C MET A 96 7.53 -0.88 -8.94
N GLN A 97 8.53 -1.67 -8.58
CA GLN A 97 9.12 -2.68 -9.46
C GLN A 97 8.24 -3.93 -9.63
N GLN A 98 7.73 -4.50 -8.52
CA GLN A 98 6.89 -5.70 -8.58
C GLN A 98 5.49 -5.38 -9.10
N TYR A 99 4.92 -4.28 -8.60
CA TYR A 99 3.53 -3.98 -8.87
C TYR A 99 3.31 -2.96 -9.99
N GLY A 100 4.38 -2.36 -10.55
CA GLY A 100 4.27 -1.42 -11.66
C GLY A 100 3.45 -0.17 -11.32
N ILE A 101 3.26 0.13 -10.03
CA ILE A 101 2.47 1.27 -9.58
C ILE A 101 3.30 2.54 -9.85
N PRO A 102 2.79 3.53 -10.59
CA PRO A 102 3.54 4.76 -10.84
C PRO A 102 3.78 5.57 -9.57
N LYS A 103 4.98 6.17 -9.43
CA LYS A 103 5.39 7.00 -8.28
C LYS A 103 4.40 8.12 -7.93
N LYS A 104 3.64 8.62 -8.91
CA LYS A 104 2.61 9.67 -8.72
C LYS A 104 1.51 9.28 -7.71
N TYR A 105 1.29 7.99 -7.48
CA TYR A 105 0.32 7.50 -6.50
C TYR A 105 0.93 7.25 -5.12
N PHE A 106 2.24 7.40 -4.94
CA PHE A 106 2.88 7.17 -3.66
C PHE A 106 2.90 8.46 -2.83
N GLN A 107 2.38 8.36 -1.61
CA GLN A 107 2.49 9.39 -0.58
C GLN A 107 3.43 8.88 0.51
N ILE A 108 4.67 9.37 0.49
CA ILE A 108 5.70 8.98 1.44
C ILE A 108 5.75 9.97 2.60
N LYS A 109 5.64 9.47 3.84
CA LYS A 109 5.81 10.23 5.09
C LYS A 109 7.01 9.66 5.87
N LYS A 110 8.13 10.38 5.92
CA LYS A 110 9.37 9.91 6.57
C LYS A 110 9.45 10.23 8.05
#